data_AF-A0A2V7HU57-F1
#
_entry.id   AF-A0A2V7HU57-F1
#
_cell.length_a   1.000
_cell.length_b   1.000
_cell.length_c   1.000
_cell.angle_alpha   90.00
_cell.angle_beta   90.00
_cell.angle_gamma   90.00
#
_symmetry.space_group_name_H-M   'P 1'
#
loop_
_entity.id
_entity.type
_entity.pdbx_description
1 polymer ?
#
loop_
_entity_poly.entity_id
_entity_poly.type
_entity_poly.pdbx_seq_one_letter_code
_entity_poly.pdbx_strand_id
1 'polypeptide(L)'
;MTADRRDDLLVLLAAALPLALLLVRERVIAGSAGFPLDDSWIHLHFARNLAEGTGFAYNPGVPVAGSTAPLWTLLLAAGARVAGASLVMVKTLGVAGALAAALVLRRAALAWGASAPAALVAAVALVWSGPFAWGALSGMEVTLAALLVAAALLALARDHLVLTAVAGGLATLARPEAVVL
;
A
#
# COMPACT_ATOMS: atom_id res chain seq x y z
N MET A 1 -27.88 -7.77 4.85
CA MET A 1 -26.60 -7.11 4.50
C MET A 1 -26.94 -5.90 3.63
N THR A 2 -26.47 -4.69 3.96
CA THR A 2 -26.70 -3.50 3.11
C THR A 2 -25.97 -3.66 1.77
N ALA A 3 -26.47 -3.03 0.70
CA ALA A 3 -25.83 -3.09 -0.62
C ALA A 3 -24.35 -2.68 -0.55
N ASP A 4 -24.04 -1.68 0.26
CA ASP A 4 -22.67 -1.20 0.47
C ASP A 4 -21.73 -2.27 1.07
N ARG A 5 -22.21 -3.02 2.08
CA ARG A 5 -21.43 -4.13 2.67
C ARG A 5 -21.24 -5.29 1.71
N ARG A 6 -22.23 -5.53 0.84
CA ARG A 6 -22.12 -6.57 -0.20
C ARG A 6 -21.03 -6.20 -1.20
N ASP A 7 -21.02 -4.97 -1.69
CA ASP A 7 -20.03 -4.52 -2.66
C ASP A 7 -18.62 -4.48 -2.08
N ASP A 8 -18.46 -4.01 -0.85
CA ASP A 8 -17.17 -4.05 -0.16
C ASP A 8 -16.66 -5.49 -0.04
N LEU A 9 -17.52 -6.45 0.30
CA LEU A 9 -17.16 -7.87 0.31
C LEU A 9 -16.76 -8.38 -1.09
N LEU A 10 -17.45 -7.95 -2.15
CA LEU A 10 -17.07 -8.32 -3.52
C LEU A 10 -15.69 -7.78 -3.89
N VAL A 11 -15.34 -6.55 -3.51
CA VAL A 11 -13.99 -5.99 -3.73
C VAL A 11 -12.93 -6.84 -3.01
N LEU A 12 -13.18 -7.20 -1.74
CA LEU A 12 -12.26 -8.01 -0.95
C LEU A 12 -12.06 -9.40 -1.56
N LEU A 13 -13.15 -10.07 -1.96
CA LEU A 13 -13.10 -11.38 -2.60
C LEU A 13 -12.42 -11.31 -3.98
N ALA A 14 -12.66 -10.24 -4.75
CA ALA A 14 -12.06 -10.05 -6.07
C ALA A 14 -10.54 -9.90 -6.03
N ALA A 15 -9.98 -9.38 -4.94
CA ALA A 15 -8.53 -9.27 -4.74
C ALA A 15 -7.85 -10.65 -4.55
N ALA A 16 -8.58 -11.67 -4.09
CA ALA A 16 -8.00 -12.96 -3.77
C ALA A 16 -7.37 -13.66 -4.98
N LEU A 17 -8.00 -13.58 -6.16
CA LEU A 17 -7.52 -14.25 -7.36
C LEU A 17 -6.18 -13.71 -7.88
N PRO A 18 -5.99 -12.40 -8.15
CA PRO A 18 -4.71 -11.89 -8.62
C PRO A 18 -3.60 -12.07 -7.57
N LEU A 19 -3.89 -11.92 -6.28
CA LEU A 19 -2.92 -12.16 -5.21
C LEU A 19 -2.50 -13.63 -5.14
N ALA A 20 -3.45 -14.56 -5.17
CA ALA A 20 -3.16 -15.99 -5.17
C ALA A 20 -2.35 -16.41 -6.41
N LEU A 21 -2.71 -15.89 -7.59
CA LEU A 21 -1.97 -16.13 -8.82
C LEU A 21 -0.52 -15.67 -8.67
N LEU A 22 -0.29 -14.44 -8.18
CA LEU A 22 1.06 -13.90 -8.00
C LEU A 22 1.88 -14.69 -6.98
N LEU A 23 1.30 -15.11 -5.86
CA LEU A 23 1.96 -15.96 -4.87
C LEU A 23 2.31 -17.35 -5.42
N VAL A 24 1.43 -17.96 -6.21
CA VAL A 24 1.72 -19.23 -6.89
C VAL A 24 2.84 -19.04 -7.90
N ARG A 25 2.81 -17.95 -8.69
CA ARG A 25 3.88 -17.64 -9.66
C ARG A 25 5.21 -17.40 -8.98
N GLU A 26 5.24 -16.66 -7.87
CA GLU A 26 6.43 -16.50 -7.03
C GLU A 26 6.99 -17.86 -6.63
N ARG A 27 6.15 -18.75 -6.08
CA ARG A 27 6.59 -20.08 -5.65
C ARG A 27 7.15 -20.93 -6.79
N VAL A 28 6.50 -20.89 -7.97
CA VAL A 28 6.92 -21.65 -9.15
C VAL A 28 8.24 -21.14 -9.73
N ILE A 29 8.46 -19.82 -9.74
CA ILE A 29 9.63 -19.20 -10.37
C ILE A 29 10.82 -19.15 -9.40
N ALA A 30 10.60 -18.67 -8.18
CA ALA A 30 11.67 -18.43 -7.21
C ALA A 30 11.93 -19.62 -6.27
N GLY A 31 11.02 -20.60 -6.20
CA GLY A 31 11.15 -21.78 -5.32
C GLY A 31 11.06 -21.49 -3.82
N SER A 32 11.01 -20.22 -3.41
CA SER A 32 10.95 -19.74 -2.03
C SER A 32 10.21 -18.41 -1.97
N ALA A 33 9.75 -18.02 -0.78
CA ALA A 33 9.11 -16.73 -0.58
C ALA A 33 10.18 -15.63 -0.47
N GLY A 34 9.99 -14.52 -1.18
CA GLY A 34 10.89 -13.38 -1.16
C GLY A 34 10.24 -12.12 -1.72
N PHE A 35 11.03 -11.05 -1.78
CA PHE A 35 10.64 -9.88 -2.55
C PHE A 35 11.10 -10.03 -4.00
N PRO A 36 10.31 -9.57 -4.97
CA PRO A 36 10.69 -9.56 -6.39
C PRO A 36 11.65 -8.42 -6.74
N LEU A 37 11.95 -7.51 -5.80
CA LEU A 37 12.85 -6.37 -5.97
C LEU A 37 13.87 -6.29 -4.84
N ASP A 38 15.06 -5.81 -5.17
CA ASP A 38 16.14 -5.53 -4.20
C ASP A 38 15.78 -4.37 -3.25
N ASP A 39 15.10 -3.33 -3.76
CA ASP A 39 14.68 -2.16 -2.99
C ASP A 39 13.79 -2.51 -1.79
N SER A 40 12.96 -3.55 -1.93
CA SER A 40 12.11 -4.04 -0.83
C SER A 40 12.93 -4.57 0.35
N TRP A 41 14.10 -5.19 0.07
CA TRP A 41 15.02 -5.62 1.11
C TRP A 41 15.69 -4.43 1.80
N ILE A 42 15.97 -3.36 1.06
CA ILE A 42 16.48 -2.10 1.62
C ILE A 42 15.45 -1.51 2.58
N HIS A 43 14.17 -1.42 2.18
CA HIS A 43 13.09 -0.96 3.06
C HIS A 43 12.98 -1.78 4.34
N LEU A 44 12.98 -3.11 4.24
CA LEU A 44 12.92 -3.99 5.41
C LEU A 44 14.14 -3.81 6.32
N HIS A 45 15.33 -3.62 5.76
CA HIS A 45 16.55 -3.42 6.53
C HIS A 45 16.55 -2.10 7.29
N PHE A 46 16.17 -0.99 6.65
CA PHE A 46 15.99 0.30 7.33
C PHE A 46 14.90 0.22 8.41
N ALA A 47 13.79 -0.46 8.12
CA ALA A 47 12.71 -0.65 9.07
C ALA A 47 13.18 -1.42 10.32
N ARG A 48 13.97 -2.48 10.14
CA ARG A 48 14.60 -3.22 11.25
C ARG A 48 15.52 -2.31 12.06
N ASN A 49 16.38 -1.55 11.41
CA ASN A 49 17.32 -0.66 12.08
C ASN A 49 16.60 0.42 12.92
N LEU A 50 15.56 1.04 12.37
CA LEU A 50 14.68 1.94 13.13
C LEU A 50 13.98 1.22 14.28
N ALA A 51 13.50 0.01 14.06
CA ALA A 51 12.88 -0.81 15.08
C ALA A 51 13.88 -1.20 16.21
N GLU A 52 15.16 -1.31 15.92
CA GLU A 52 16.21 -1.62 16.91
C GLU A 52 16.82 -0.36 17.54
N GLY A 53 16.42 0.84 17.08
CA GLY A 53 16.91 2.11 17.62
C GLY A 53 18.23 2.58 17.02
N THR A 54 18.67 2.00 15.90
CA THR A 54 19.92 2.40 15.20
C THR A 54 19.71 3.54 14.19
N GLY A 55 18.46 4.02 14.05
CA GLY A 55 18.10 5.19 13.24
C GLY A 55 17.95 4.90 11.75
N PHE A 56 17.87 5.96 10.95
CA PHE A 56 17.90 5.88 9.47
C PHE A 56 19.32 5.60 8.98
N ALA A 57 19.78 4.39 9.21
CA ALA A 57 21.11 3.92 8.86
C ALA A 57 21.00 2.60 8.12
N TYR A 58 21.84 2.38 7.09
CA TYR A 58 22.00 1.04 6.51
C TYR A 58 23.00 0.24 7.37
N ASN A 59 24.18 0.80 7.62
CA ASN A 59 25.12 0.27 8.59
C ASN A 59 24.87 0.96 9.95
N PRO A 60 24.60 0.22 11.04
CA PRO A 60 24.31 0.81 12.35
C PRO A 60 25.33 1.87 12.76
N GLY A 61 24.86 3.02 13.24
CA GLY A 61 25.71 4.14 13.65
C GLY A 61 26.17 5.07 12.51
N VAL A 62 25.86 4.75 11.25
CA VAL A 62 26.16 5.60 10.09
C VAL A 62 24.86 6.01 9.39
N PRO A 63 24.28 7.19 9.74
CA PRO A 63 23.07 7.68 9.09
C PRO A 63 23.27 7.90 7.59
N VAL A 64 22.26 7.54 6.80
CA VAL A 64 22.29 7.74 5.35
C VAL A 64 20.88 7.95 4.81
N ALA A 65 20.75 8.88 3.86
CA ALA A 65 19.51 9.16 3.14
C ALA A 65 19.23 8.08 2.06
N GLY A 66 19.15 6.82 2.49
CA GLY A 66 18.96 5.67 1.60
C GLY A 66 17.50 5.24 1.42
N SER A 67 16.55 5.87 2.11
CA SER A 67 15.11 5.58 1.95
C SER A 67 14.48 6.56 0.98
N THR A 68 13.97 6.03 -0.14
CA THR A 68 13.22 6.77 -1.18
C THR A 68 11.72 6.88 -0.87
N ALA A 69 11.24 6.10 0.11
CA ALA A 69 9.87 6.11 0.62
C ALA A 69 9.89 6.15 2.17
N PRO A 70 10.20 7.31 2.78
CA PRO A 70 10.37 7.42 4.22
C PRO A 70 9.11 7.05 5.01
N LEU A 71 7.91 7.39 4.51
CA LEU A 71 6.66 7.04 5.19
C LEU A 71 6.42 5.53 5.21
N TRP A 72 6.72 4.84 4.11
CA TRP A 72 6.66 3.38 4.05
C TRP A 72 7.66 2.74 5.02
N THR A 73 8.88 3.26 5.04
CA THR A 73 9.94 2.79 5.94
C THR A 73 9.55 2.93 7.42
N LEU A 74 8.94 4.07 7.79
CA LEU A 74 8.42 4.30 9.15
C LEU A 74 7.27 3.34 9.48
N LEU A 75 6.35 3.10 8.55
CA LEU A 75 5.25 2.16 8.74
C LEU A 75 5.77 0.73 8.95
N LEU A 76 6.75 0.30 8.15
CA LEU A 76 7.40 -0.99 8.32
C LEU A 76 8.16 -1.08 9.65
N ALA A 77 8.84 0.00 10.08
CA ALA A 77 9.53 0.02 11.37
C ALA A 77 8.54 -0.15 12.55
N ALA A 78 7.38 0.50 12.48
CA ALA A 78 6.32 0.32 13.46
C ALA A 78 5.78 -1.12 13.45
N GLY A 79 5.59 -1.71 12.28
CA GLY A 79 5.23 -3.13 12.15
C GLY A 79 6.29 -4.06 12.74
N ALA A 80 7.57 -3.79 12.47
CA ALA A 80 8.70 -4.57 12.99
C ALA A 80 8.84 -4.48 14.52
N ARG A 81 8.49 -3.35 15.14
CA ARG A 81 8.44 -3.20 16.61
C ARG A 81 7.41 -4.11 17.26
N VAL A 82 6.30 -4.39 16.57
CA VAL A 82 5.16 -5.16 17.13
C VAL A 82 5.27 -6.64 16.78
N ALA A 83 5.60 -6.97 15.53
CA ALA A 83 5.55 -8.33 14.99
C ALA A 83 6.92 -8.90 14.56
N GLY A 84 7.99 -8.12 14.70
CA GLY A 84 9.32 -8.46 14.18
C GLY A 84 9.48 -8.14 12.70
N ALA A 85 10.69 -7.76 12.30
CA ALA A 85 11.04 -7.52 10.90
C ALA A 85 11.01 -8.85 10.12
N SER A 86 10.02 -9.03 9.24
CA SER A 86 9.86 -10.26 8.45
C SER A 86 9.19 -10.01 7.11
N LEU A 87 9.44 -10.91 6.16
CA LEU A 87 8.80 -10.91 4.84
C LEU A 87 7.26 -10.93 4.95
N VAL A 88 6.74 -11.78 5.84
CA VAL A 88 5.29 -11.93 6.05
C VAL A 88 4.68 -10.62 6.50
N MET A 89 5.27 -9.95 7.49
CA MET A 89 4.80 -8.65 7.97
C MET A 89 4.72 -7.61 6.86
N VAL A 90 5.76 -7.51 6.02
CA VAL A 90 5.78 -6.55 4.90
C VAL A 90 4.71 -6.87 3.87
N LYS A 91 4.59 -8.14 3.44
CA LYS A 91 3.55 -8.54 2.47
C LYS A 91 2.14 -8.36 3.04
N THR A 92 1.94 -8.61 4.34
CA THR A 92 0.66 -8.37 5.01
C THR A 92 0.29 -6.89 4.99
N LEU A 93 1.23 -5.98 5.28
CA LEU A 93 0.99 -4.53 5.18
C LEU A 93 0.71 -4.11 3.75
N GLY A 94 1.42 -4.66 2.76
CA GLY A 94 1.18 -4.42 1.34
C GLY A 94 -0.24 -4.81 0.92
N VAL A 95 -0.68 -6.02 1.25
CA VAL A 95 -2.03 -6.53 0.98
C VAL A 95 -3.09 -5.71 1.71
N ALA A 96 -2.90 -5.42 3.00
CA ALA A 96 -3.82 -4.59 3.76
C ALA A 96 -3.98 -3.18 3.14
N GLY A 97 -2.86 -2.58 2.70
CA GLY A 97 -2.86 -1.33 1.96
C GLY A 97 -3.63 -1.42 0.64
N ALA A 98 -3.48 -2.51 -0.12
CA ALA A 98 -4.20 -2.69 -1.38
C ALA A 98 -5.72 -2.77 -1.18
N LEU A 99 -6.16 -3.56 -0.18
CA LEU A 99 -7.57 -3.70 0.17
C LEU A 99 -8.14 -2.35 0.64
N ALA A 100 -7.43 -1.65 1.53
CA ALA A 100 -7.84 -0.33 2.00
C ALA A 100 -7.94 0.67 0.84
N ALA A 101 -6.93 0.71 -0.04
CA ALA A 101 -6.92 1.61 -1.20
C ALA A 101 -8.12 1.38 -2.12
N ALA A 102 -8.47 0.12 -2.41
CA ALA A 102 -9.62 -0.21 -3.25
C ALA A 102 -10.95 0.19 -2.60
N LEU A 103 -11.10 -0.06 -1.31
CA LEU A 103 -12.29 0.32 -0.55
C LEU A 103 -12.45 1.85 -0.43
N VAL A 104 -11.35 2.58 -0.27
CA VAL A 104 -11.35 4.05 -0.23
C VAL A 104 -11.59 4.62 -1.63
N LEU A 105 -11.01 4.04 -2.68
CA LEU A 105 -11.27 4.42 -4.08
C LEU A 105 -12.76 4.25 -4.43
N ARG A 106 -13.40 3.16 -4.01
CA ARG A 106 -14.85 2.97 -4.19
C ARG A 106 -15.64 4.11 -3.57
N ARG A 107 -15.30 4.47 -2.32
CA ARG A 107 -15.93 5.59 -1.60
C ARG A 107 -15.67 6.93 -2.29
N ALA A 108 -14.46 7.15 -2.80
CA ALA A 108 -14.11 8.35 -3.55
C ALA A 108 -14.95 8.46 -4.82
N ALA A 109 -15.02 7.39 -5.63
CA ALA A 109 -15.82 7.35 -6.86
C ALA A 109 -17.30 7.67 -6.59
N LEU A 110 -17.89 7.09 -5.53
CA LEU A 110 -19.25 7.41 -5.11
C LEU A 110 -19.42 8.87 -4.72
N ALA A 111 -18.48 9.43 -3.95
CA ALA A 111 -18.52 10.83 -3.52
C ALA A 111 -18.40 11.81 -4.71
N TRP A 112 -17.68 11.41 -5.76
CA TRP A 112 -17.58 12.14 -7.04
C TRP A 112 -18.78 11.93 -7.97
N GLY A 113 -19.83 11.23 -7.53
CA GLY A 113 -21.09 11.06 -8.28
C GLY A 113 -21.13 9.86 -9.22
N ALA A 114 -20.16 8.94 -9.16
CA ALA A 114 -20.25 7.68 -9.90
C ALA A 114 -21.40 6.81 -9.38
N SER A 115 -22.02 6.04 -10.26
CA SER A 115 -23.01 5.04 -9.86
C SER A 115 -22.36 3.91 -9.05
N ALA A 116 -23.13 3.25 -8.18
CA ALA A 116 -22.60 2.14 -7.37
C ALA A 116 -21.93 1.01 -8.19
N PRO A 117 -22.48 0.58 -9.35
CA PRO A 117 -21.81 -0.39 -10.20
C PRO A 117 -20.48 0.15 -10.77
N ALA A 118 -20.43 1.42 -11.19
CA ALA A 118 -19.20 2.01 -11.72
C ALA A 118 -18.10 2.12 -10.64
N ALA A 119 -18.47 2.51 -9.42
CA ALA A 119 -17.56 2.57 -8.28
C ALA A 119 -17.03 1.18 -7.88
N LEU A 120 -17.89 0.16 -7.90
CA LEU A 120 -17.49 -1.24 -7.69
C LEU A 120 -16.50 -1.70 -8.77
N VAL A 121 -16.81 -1.45 -10.04
CA VAL A 121 -15.93 -1.80 -11.17
C VAL A 121 -14.57 -1.11 -11.03
N ALA A 122 -14.53 0.18 -10.65
CA ALA A 122 -13.28 0.91 -10.46
C ALA A 122 -12.39 0.28 -9.36
N ALA A 123 -12.99 -0.10 -8.22
CA ALA A 123 -12.26 -0.75 -7.13
C ALA A 123 -11.77 -2.16 -7.49
N VAL A 124 -12.60 -2.95 -8.18
CA VAL A 124 -12.19 -4.28 -8.68
C VAL A 124 -11.09 -4.14 -9.74
N ALA A 125 -11.22 -3.20 -10.67
CA ALA A 125 -10.22 -2.93 -11.70
C ALA A 125 -8.88 -2.52 -11.09
N LEU A 126 -8.88 -1.74 -10.01
CA LEU A 126 -7.65 -1.40 -9.29
C LEU A 126 -6.94 -2.65 -8.77
N VAL A 127 -7.63 -3.54 -8.03
CA VAL A 127 -7.00 -4.76 -7.48
C VAL A 127 -6.66 -5.82 -8.53
N TRP A 128 -7.24 -5.71 -9.73
CA TRP A 128 -6.91 -6.54 -10.90
C TRP A 128 -5.83 -5.93 -11.81
N SER A 129 -5.48 -4.66 -11.60
CA SER A 129 -4.36 -4.03 -12.30
C SER A 129 -3.07 -4.77 -11.95
N GLY A 130 -2.44 -5.40 -12.94
CA GLY A 130 -1.22 -6.20 -12.75
C GLY A 130 -0.15 -5.48 -11.92
N PRO A 131 0.23 -4.23 -12.27
CA PRO A 131 1.18 -3.45 -11.48
C PRO A 131 0.75 -3.22 -10.02
N PHE A 132 -0.55 -3.01 -9.78
CA PHE A 132 -1.05 -2.75 -8.42
C PHE A 132 -1.11 -4.03 -7.57
N ALA A 133 -1.62 -5.12 -8.13
CA ALA A 133 -1.65 -6.43 -7.47
C ALA A 133 -0.24 -6.92 -7.15
N TRP A 134 0.70 -6.74 -8.08
CA TRP A 134 2.11 -7.03 -7.85
C TRP A 134 2.72 -6.12 -6.77
N GLY A 135 2.41 -4.82 -6.81
CA GLY A 135 2.82 -3.86 -5.78
C GLY A 135 2.37 -4.26 -4.37
N ALA A 136 1.22 -4.92 -4.23
CA ALA A 136 0.73 -5.41 -2.95
C ALA A 136 1.60 -6.52 -2.32
N LEU A 137 2.39 -7.24 -3.14
CA LEU A 137 3.24 -8.35 -2.72
C LEU A 137 4.73 -8.06 -2.91
N SER A 138 5.09 -6.92 -3.51
CA SER A 138 6.47 -6.60 -3.85
C SER A 138 7.30 -6.18 -2.65
N GLY A 139 6.66 -5.67 -1.58
CA GLY A 139 7.33 -5.05 -0.43
C GLY A 139 7.63 -3.57 -0.61
N MET A 140 7.16 -2.99 -1.71
CA MET A 140 7.24 -1.55 -1.99
C MET A 140 6.02 -0.82 -1.45
N GLU A 141 6.15 0.50 -1.38
CA GLU A 141 5.19 1.49 -0.90
C GLU A 141 3.95 1.71 -1.77
N VAL A 142 3.84 1.01 -2.91
CA VAL A 142 2.84 1.25 -3.97
C VAL A 142 1.41 1.33 -3.42
N THR A 143 1.05 0.40 -2.53
CA THR A 143 -0.31 0.33 -1.99
C THR A 143 -0.59 1.40 -0.94
N LEU A 144 0.43 1.82 -0.18
CA LEU A 144 0.34 2.96 0.72
C LEU A 144 0.15 4.27 -0.07
N ALA A 145 0.93 4.47 -1.14
CA ALA A 145 0.80 5.63 -2.00
C ALA A 145 -0.61 5.71 -2.62
N ALA A 146 -1.11 4.61 -3.17
CA ALA A 146 -2.45 4.55 -3.74
C ALA A 146 -3.55 4.80 -2.69
N LEU A 147 -3.40 4.26 -1.48
CA LEU A 147 -4.32 4.52 -0.37
C LEU A 147 -4.38 6.01 -0.03
N LEU A 148 -3.23 6.67 0.08
CA LEU A 148 -3.15 8.10 0.42
C LEU A 148 -3.73 8.98 -0.69
N VAL A 149 -3.47 8.65 -1.95
CA VAL A 149 -4.09 9.34 -3.10
C VAL A 149 -5.60 9.14 -3.11
N ALA A 150 -6.09 7.90 -2.93
CA ALA A 150 -7.53 7.64 -2.86
C ALA A 150 -8.19 8.37 -1.68
N ALA A 151 -7.50 8.46 -0.54
CA ALA A 151 -7.97 9.21 0.62
C ALA A 151 -8.03 10.72 0.37
N ALA A 152 -7.03 11.28 -0.32
CA ALA A 152 -7.03 12.68 -0.74
C ALA A 152 -8.20 12.98 -1.69
N LEU A 153 -8.44 12.13 -2.69
CA LEU A 153 -9.57 12.26 -3.61
C LEU A 153 -10.93 12.15 -2.90
N LEU A 154 -11.07 11.24 -1.94
CA LEU A 154 -12.28 11.12 -1.13
C LEU A 154 -12.51 12.35 -0.24
N ALA A 155 -11.45 12.86 0.39
CA ALA A 155 -11.53 14.06 1.21
C ALA A 155 -11.92 15.28 0.37
N LEU A 156 -11.32 15.42 -0.81
CA LEU A 156 -11.62 16.49 -1.75
C LEU A 156 -13.08 16.45 -2.23
N ALA A 157 -13.59 15.26 -2.58
CA ALA A 157 -15.00 15.07 -2.96
C ALA A 157 -16.00 15.48 -1.88
N ARG A 158 -15.54 15.55 -0.62
CA ARG A 158 -16.34 15.91 0.55
C ARG A 158 -16.03 17.32 1.06
N ASP A 159 -15.27 18.11 0.30
CA ASP A 159 -14.83 19.47 0.67
C ASP A 159 -13.97 19.54 1.96
N HIS A 160 -13.28 18.45 2.33
CA HIS A 160 -12.41 18.38 3.50
C HIS A 160 -10.96 18.78 3.15
N LEU A 161 -10.73 20.06 2.82
CA LEU A 161 -9.45 20.55 2.27
C LEU A 161 -8.22 20.23 3.14
N VAL A 162 -8.35 20.29 4.47
CA VAL A 162 -7.24 19.94 5.38
C VAL A 162 -6.85 18.47 5.25
N LEU A 163 -7.82 17.57 5.19
CA LEU A 163 -7.55 16.15 4.99
C LEU A 163 -6.96 15.88 3.61
N THR A 164 -7.43 16.58 2.58
CA THR A 164 -6.85 16.51 1.23
C THR A 164 -5.37 16.88 1.25
N ALA A 165 -5.03 18.03 1.84
CA ALA A 165 -3.66 18.50 1.95
C ALA A 165 -2.77 17.55 2.78
N VAL A 166 -3.28 17.03 3.89
CA VAL A 166 -2.55 16.06 4.72
C VAL A 166 -2.34 14.75 3.97
N ALA A 167 -3.37 14.18 3.36
CA ALA A 167 -3.26 12.91 2.63
C ALA A 167 -2.34 13.06 1.40
N GLY A 168 -2.45 14.15 0.64
CA GLY A 168 -1.57 14.46 -0.48
C GLY A 168 -0.12 14.69 -0.03
N GLY A 169 0.10 15.45 1.04
CA GLY A 169 1.42 15.66 1.62
C GLY A 169 2.06 14.38 2.15
N LEU A 170 1.28 13.48 2.77
CA LEU A 170 1.76 12.15 3.15
C LEU A 170 2.04 11.27 1.93
N ALA A 171 1.26 11.40 0.86
CA ALA A 171 1.49 10.65 -0.38
C ALA A 171 2.87 10.97 -0.99
N THR A 172 3.35 12.23 -0.90
CA THR A 172 4.70 12.59 -1.36
C THR A 172 5.81 11.95 -0.54
N LEU A 173 5.56 11.69 0.75
CA LEU A 173 6.49 10.96 1.63
C LEU A 173 6.44 9.44 1.42
N ALA A 174 5.39 8.92 0.81
CA ALA A 174 5.38 7.57 0.28
C ALA A 174 6.10 7.53 -1.08
N ARG A 175 5.72 8.41 -2.02
CA ARG A 175 6.32 8.50 -3.35
C ARG A 175 6.44 9.96 -3.80
N PRO A 176 7.65 10.48 -4.08
CA PRO A 176 7.84 11.88 -4.45
C PRO A 176 7.02 12.33 -5.66
N GLU A 177 6.77 11.42 -6.61
CA GLU A 177 6.01 11.73 -7.82
C GLU A 177 4.53 12.06 -7.52
N ALA A 178 4.01 11.71 -6.34
CA ALA A 178 2.67 12.10 -5.92
C ALA A 178 2.50 13.62 -5.76
N VAL A 179 3.59 14.41 -5.85
CA VAL A 179 3.54 15.89 -5.82
C VAL A 179 2.81 16.50 -7.03
N VAL A 180 2.68 15.75 -8.13
CA VAL A 180 2.01 16.24 -9.36
C VAL A 180 0.49 16.08 -9.32
N LEU A 181 -0.05 15.46 -8.27
CA LEU A 181 -1.48 15.26 -8.05
C LEU A 181 -2.10 16.42 -7.28
#